data_AF-A0A834SDM9-F1
#
_entry.id   AF-A0A834SDM9-F1
#
_cell.length_a   1.000
_cell.length_b   1.000
_cell.length_c   1.000
_cell.angle_alpha   90.00
_cell.angle_beta   90.00
_cell.angle_gamma   90.00
#
_symmetry.space_group_name_H-M   'P 1'
#
loop_
_entity.id
_entity.type
_entity.pdbx_description
1 polymer ?
#
loop_
_entity_poly.entity_id
_entity_poly.type
_entity_poly.pdbx_seq_one_letter_code
_entity_poly.pdbx_strand_id
1 'polypeptide(L)'
;MNFRFFKECPHPDENQRSELGRELGLETKQIKFWFQNKRTQMKTLTERMDNNVLRAENERMQCENLAIKEALKTVNCPQCGGPAALVGTDERELTIQKLLQENAHLRQEAS
;
A
#
# COMPACT_ATOMS: atom_id res chain seq x y z
N MET A 1 -21.47 18.63 -16.65
CA MET A 1 -20.49 18.01 -17.57
C MET A 1 -20.71 16.52 -17.62
N ASN A 2 -20.86 15.96 -18.82
CA ASN A 2 -21.20 14.55 -19.04
C ASN A 2 -19.98 13.65 -18.81
N PHE A 3 -20.12 12.60 -18.00
CA PHE A 3 -19.08 11.60 -17.72
C PHE A 3 -18.55 10.92 -18.99
N ARG A 4 -19.38 10.85 -20.05
CA ARG A 4 -19.05 10.26 -21.34
C ARG A 4 -17.90 10.99 -22.05
N PHE A 5 -17.94 12.33 -22.07
CA PHE A 5 -16.90 13.15 -22.71
C PHE A 5 -15.55 13.03 -22.01
N PHE A 6 -15.52 12.94 -20.67
CA PHE A 6 -14.28 12.73 -19.92
C PHE A 6 -13.59 11.40 -20.24
N LYS A 7 -14.37 10.33 -20.49
CA LYS A 7 -13.82 9.02 -20.88
C LYS A 7 -13.18 9.04 -22.26
N GLU A 8 -13.74 9.83 -23.18
CA GLU A 8 -13.27 9.94 -24.57
C GLU A 8 -12.09 10.92 -24.70
N CYS A 9 -12.10 12.01 -23.92
CA CYS A 9 -11.02 13.01 -23.91
C CYS A 9 -10.74 13.54 -22.48
N PRO A 10 -9.87 12.89 -21.70
CA PRO A 10 -9.55 13.29 -20.32
C PRO A 10 -8.64 14.53 -20.21
N HIS A 11 -8.04 14.95 -21.33
CA HIS A 11 -7.14 16.09 -21.45
C HIS A 11 -7.53 16.97 -22.65
N PRO A 12 -8.71 17.62 -22.60
CA PRO A 12 -9.14 18.47 -23.70
C PRO A 12 -8.20 19.65 -23.89
N ASP A 13 -7.92 20.04 -25.13
CA ASP A 13 -7.15 21.24 -25.47
C ASP A 13 -7.96 22.54 -25.26
N GLU A 14 -7.38 23.70 -25.59
CA GLU A 14 -8.05 25.00 -25.36
C GLU A 14 -9.31 25.20 -26.22
N ASN A 15 -9.31 24.70 -27.46
CA ASN A 15 -10.44 24.83 -28.36
C ASN A 15 -11.60 23.95 -27.87
N GLN A 16 -11.29 22.71 -27.51
CA GLN A 16 -12.25 21.76 -26.93
C GLN A 16 -12.81 22.29 -25.61
N ARG A 17 -11.98 22.89 -24.74
CA ARG A 17 -12.46 23.52 -23.49
C ARG A 17 -13.40 24.69 -23.77
N SER A 18 -13.11 25.50 -24.78
CA SER A 18 -13.92 26.67 -25.14
C SER A 18 -15.26 26.28 -25.76
N GLU A 19 -15.27 25.26 -26.61
CA GLU A 19 -16.50 24.68 -27.18
C GLU A 19 -17.39 24.10 -26.08
N LEU A 20 -16.81 23.29 -25.18
CA LEU A 20 -17.54 22.72 -24.03
C LEU A 20 -18.06 23.82 -23.10
N GLY A 21 -17.29 24.90 -22.92
CA GLY A 21 -17.72 26.07 -22.17
C GLY A 21 -18.94 26.74 -22.79
N ARG A 22 -18.94 26.91 -24.12
CA ARG A 22 -20.08 27.48 -24.87
C ARG A 22 -21.32 26.61 -24.78
N GLU A 23 -21.19 25.29 -24.97
CA GLU A 23 -22.31 24.36 -24.90
C GLU A 23 -22.95 24.29 -23.51
N LEU A 24 -22.14 24.44 -22.46
CA LEU A 24 -22.58 24.28 -21.07
C LEU A 24 -22.85 25.61 -20.37
N GLY A 25 -22.63 26.74 -21.02
CA GLY A 25 -22.74 28.07 -20.41
C GLY A 25 -21.73 28.32 -19.29
N LEU A 26 -20.53 27.76 -19.42
CA LEU A 26 -19.46 27.83 -18.42
C LEU A 26 -18.21 28.52 -18.99
N GLU A 27 -17.44 29.16 -18.13
CA GLU A 27 -16.15 29.70 -18.52
C GLU A 27 -15.13 28.59 -18.80
N THR A 28 -14.27 28.79 -19.80
CA THR A 28 -13.18 27.87 -20.16
C THR A 28 -12.31 27.47 -18.95
N LYS A 29 -12.13 28.41 -18.00
CA LYS A 29 -11.41 28.17 -16.74
C LYS A 29 -12.13 27.17 -15.82
N GLN A 30 -13.45 27.23 -15.74
CA GLN A 30 -14.26 26.28 -14.97
C GLN A 30 -14.17 24.88 -15.58
N ILE A 31 -14.17 24.79 -16.93
CA ILE A 31 -13.93 23.52 -17.64
C ILE A 31 -12.56 22.97 -17.25
N LYS A 32 -11.50 23.77 -17.36
CA LYS A 32 -10.14 23.36 -16.99
C LYS A 32 -10.06 22.79 -15.56
N PHE A 33 -10.63 23.49 -14.58
CA PHE A 33 -10.62 23.02 -13.20
C PHE A 33 -11.46 21.77 -12.98
N TRP A 34 -12.60 21.66 -13.66
CA TRP A 34 -13.41 20.45 -13.58
C TRP A 34 -12.64 19.22 -14.06
N PHE A 35 -11.94 19.30 -15.20
CA PHE A 35 -11.11 18.19 -15.69
C PHE A 35 -9.93 17.87 -14.76
N GLN A 36 -9.28 18.89 -14.20
CA GLN A 36 -8.23 18.69 -13.20
C GLN A 36 -8.76 17.96 -11.96
N ASN A 37 -9.85 18.43 -11.37
CA ASN A 37 -10.47 17.83 -10.20
C ASN A 37 -10.95 16.41 -10.49
N LYS A 38 -11.53 16.17 -11.68
CA LYS A 38 -12.03 14.86 -12.07
C LYS A 38 -10.90 13.83 -12.17
N ARG A 39 -9.75 14.21 -12.75
CA ARG A 39 -8.56 13.33 -12.79
C ARG A 39 -8.04 13.02 -11.39
N THR A 40 -7.91 14.02 -10.53
CA THR A 40 -7.47 13.81 -9.13
C THR A 40 -8.42 12.88 -8.39
N GLN A 41 -9.74 13.11 -8.49
CA GLN A 41 -10.76 12.24 -7.89
C GLN A 41 -10.60 10.78 -8.36
N MET A 42 -10.36 10.57 -9.65
CA MET A 42 -10.25 9.22 -10.20
C MET A 42 -8.96 8.52 -9.78
N LYS A 43 -7.85 9.26 -9.73
CA LYS A 43 -6.58 8.76 -9.20
C LYS A 43 -6.73 8.33 -7.74
N THR A 44 -7.29 9.20 -6.88
CA THR A 44 -7.51 8.89 -5.47
C THR A 44 -8.46 7.72 -5.25
N LEU A 45 -9.52 7.59 -6.06
CA LEU A 45 -10.43 6.44 -5.96
C LEU A 45 -9.69 5.13 -6.29
N THR A 46 -8.93 5.13 -7.39
CA THR A 46 -8.17 3.96 -7.82
C THR A 46 -7.14 3.56 -6.77
N GLU A 47 -6.35 4.51 -6.28
CA GLU A 47 -5.35 4.27 -5.22
C GLU A 47 -5.96 3.69 -3.94
N ARG A 48 -7.15 4.16 -3.55
CA ARG A 48 -7.88 3.60 -2.39
C ARG A 48 -8.36 2.17 -2.64
N MET A 49 -8.88 1.90 -3.84
CA MET A 49 -9.30 0.55 -4.22
C MET A 49 -8.12 -0.41 -4.22
N ASP A 50 -7.00 -0.02 -4.82
CA ASP A 50 -5.78 -0.81 -4.87
C ASP A 50 -5.22 -1.06 -3.45
N ASN A 51 -5.22 -0.04 -2.59
CA ASN A 51 -4.79 -0.19 -1.20
C ASN A 51 -5.66 -1.19 -0.43
N ASN A 52 -6.98 -1.15 -0.62
CA ASN A 52 -7.89 -2.10 0.02
C ASN A 52 -7.63 -3.54 -0.43
N VAL A 53 -7.37 -3.75 -1.72
CA VAL A 53 -7.01 -5.07 -2.28
C VAL A 53 -5.70 -5.56 -1.67
N LEU A 54 -4.67 -4.71 -1.66
CA LEU A 54 -3.36 -5.05 -1.07
C LEU A 54 -3.47 -5.37 0.42
N ARG A 55 -4.31 -4.65 1.17
CA ARG A 55 -4.56 -4.92 2.58
C ARG A 55 -5.22 -6.27 2.80
N ALA A 56 -6.28 -6.57 2.05
CA ALA A 56 -6.97 -7.85 2.15
C ALA A 56 -6.03 -9.03 1.83
N GLU A 57 -5.19 -8.86 0.81
CA GLU A 57 -4.20 -9.87 0.42
C GLU A 57 -3.09 -10.03 1.47
N ASN A 58 -2.65 -8.94 2.09
CA ASN A 58 -1.69 -8.97 3.20
C ASN A 58 -2.28 -9.68 4.43
N GLU A 59 -3.52 -9.37 4.79
CA GLU A 59 -4.25 -10.06 5.87
C GLU A 59 -4.36 -11.57 5.59
N ARG A 60 -4.67 -11.96 4.36
CA ARG A 60 -4.69 -13.37 3.92
C ARG A 60 -3.33 -14.04 4.09
N MET A 61 -2.27 -13.42 3.57
CA MET A 61 -0.91 -13.93 3.70
C MET A 61 -0.46 -14.03 5.17
N GLN A 62 -0.87 -13.10 6.03
CA GLN A 62 -0.56 -13.14 7.46
C GLN A 62 -1.26 -14.30 8.15
N CYS A 63 -2.54 -14.56 7.84
CA CYS A 63 -3.27 -15.72 8.34
C CYS A 63 -2.60 -17.04 7.91
N GLU A 64 -2.22 -17.15 6.63
CA GLU A 64 -1.51 -18.33 6.11
C GLU A 64 -0.16 -18.53 6.81
N ASN A 65 0.63 -17.45 6.95
CA ASN A 65 1.91 -17.49 7.67
C ASN A 65 1.74 -17.92 9.13
N LEU A 66 0.71 -17.42 9.81
CA LEU A 66 0.43 -17.81 11.19
C LEU A 66 0.08 -19.30 11.26
N ALA A 67 -0.81 -19.79 10.39
CA ALA A 67 -1.19 -21.19 10.35
C ALA A 67 0.02 -22.11 10.09
N ILE A 68 0.90 -21.74 9.16
CA ILE A 68 2.15 -22.47 8.88
C ILE A 68 3.05 -22.46 10.12
N LYS A 69 3.26 -21.30 10.76
CA LYS A 69 4.07 -21.20 11.98
C LYS A 69 3.52 -22.07 13.11
N GLU A 70 2.20 -22.08 13.32
CA GLU A 70 1.58 -22.94 14.32
C GLU A 70 1.73 -24.43 13.98
N ALA A 71 1.56 -24.82 12.71
CA ALA A 71 1.78 -26.20 12.28
C ALA A 71 3.24 -26.64 12.53
N LEU A 72 4.22 -25.78 12.25
CA LEU A 72 5.64 -26.05 12.47
C LEU A 72 6.00 -26.25 13.96
N LYS A 73 5.23 -25.69 14.90
CA LYS A 73 5.44 -25.96 16.34
C LYS A 73 5.19 -27.42 16.72
N THR A 74 4.32 -28.10 15.96
CA THR A 74 3.91 -29.48 16.27
C THR A 74 4.74 -30.54 15.55
N VAL A 75 5.54 -30.14 14.56
CA VAL A 75 6.38 -31.04 13.78
C VAL A 75 7.74 -31.18 14.44
N ASN A 76 8.16 -32.41 14.73
CA ASN A 76 9.51 -32.71 15.21
C ASN A 76 10.42 -33.12 14.05
N CYS A 77 11.68 -32.67 14.09
CA CYS A 77 12.68 -33.01 13.09
C CYS A 77 13.09 -34.50 13.20
N PRO A 78 12.98 -35.29 12.13
CA PRO A 78 13.32 -36.72 12.17
C PRO A 78 14.82 -36.99 12.36
N GLN A 79 15.69 -35.99 12.16
CA GLN A 79 17.15 -36.14 12.26
C GLN A 79 17.72 -35.79 13.65
N CYS A 80 17.11 -34.86 14.38
CA CYS A 80 17.58 -34.41 15.70
C CYS A 80 16.54 -34.54 16.82
N GLY A 81 15.30 -34.95 16.53
CA GLY A 81 14.23 -35.14 17.52
C GLY A 81 13.68 -33.86 18.14
N GLY A 82 14.27 -32.70 17.86
CA GLY A 82 13.82 -31.41 18.36
C GLY A 82 12.60 -30.87 17.60
N PRO A 83 11.74 -30.05 18.25
CA PRO A 83 10.64 -29.37 17.58
C PRO A 83 11.17 -28.41 16.51
N ALA A 84 10.60 -28.47 15.31
CA ALA A 84 11.05 -27.70 14.15
C ALA A 84 10.98 -26.17 14.38
N ALA A 85 10.12 -25.71 15.30
CA ALA A 85 9.96 -24.30 15.65
C ALA A 85 11.08 -23.73 16.55
N LEU A 86 11.89 -24.54 17.23
CA LEU A 86 12.96 -24.03 18.12
C LEU A 86 14.29 -23.76 17.42
N VAL A 87 14.42 -24.08 16.13
CA VAL A 87 15.64 -23.80 15.38
C VAL A 87 15.64 -22.33 14.94
N GLY A 88 16.06 -21.44 15.85
CA GLY A 88 16.52 -20.08 15.54
C GLY A 88 15.57 -18.91 15.84
N THR A 89 14.38 -19.11 16.41
CA THR A 89 13.53 -17.99 16.85
C THR A 89 14.07 -17.34 18.12
N ASP A 90 14.42 -18.15 19.13
CA ASP A 90 14.91 -17.64 20.41
C ASP A 90 16.27 -16.96 20.26
N GLU A 91 17.17 -17.54 19.44
CA GLU A 91 18.47 -16.94 19.14
C GLU A 91 18.35 -15.62 18.37
N ARG A 92 17.40 -15.51 17.45
CA ARG A 92 17.18 -14.30 16.65
C ARG A 92 16.55 -13.18 17.48
N GLU A 93 15.59 -13.51 18.35
CA GLU A 93 15.00 -12.58 19.32
C GLU A 93 16.08 -12.04 20.29
N LEU A 94 16.92 -12.94 20.83
CA LEU A 94 18.05 -12.60 21.70
C LEU A 94 19.09 -11.72 20.98
N THR A 95 19.36 -12.00 19.70
CA THR A 95 20.30 -11.21 18.89
C THR A 95 19.77 -9.80 18.65
N ILE A 96 18.48 -9.66 18.35
CA ILE A 96 17.82 -8.36 18.17
C ILE A 96 17.87 -7.55 19.48
N GLN A 97 17.58 -8.17 20.63
CA GLN A 97 17.68 -7.49 21.92
C GLN A 97 19.10 -6.98 22.22
N LYS A 98 20.13 -7.80 21.94
CA LYS A 98 21.53 -7.38 22.09
C LYS A 98 21.88 -6.18 21.22
N LEU A 99 21.49 -6.21 19.94
CA LEU A 99 21.77 -5.12 19.00
C LEU A 99 21.06 -3.82 19.41
N LEU A 100 19.85 -3.90 19.97
CA LEU A 100 19.13 -2.72 20.48
C LEU A 100 19.83 -2.12 21.71
N GLN A 101 20.30 -2.95 22.64
CA GLN A 101 21.07 -2.50 23.80
C GLN A 101 22.39 -1.84 23.38
N GLU A 102 23.11 -2.44 22.44
CA GLU A 102 24.38 -1.92 21.95
C GLU A 102 24.19 -0.57 21.23
N ASN A 103 23.15 -0.44 20.40
CA ASN A 103 22.81 0.85 19.79
C ASN A 103 22.44 1.93 20.81
N ALA A 104 21.77 1.56 21.91
CA ALA A 104 21.44 2.51 22.97
C ALA A 104 22.70 2.99 23.70
N HIS A 105 23.65 2.09 23.95
CA HIS A 105 24.94 2.40 24.55
C HIS A 105 25.77 3.32 23.64
N LEU A 106 25.93 2.96 22.36
CA LEU A 106 26.67 3.75 21.38
C LEU A 106 26.08 5.16 21.20
N ARG A 107 24.76 5.30 21.31
CA ARG A 107 24.08 6.62 21.28
C ARG A 107 24.37 7.47 22.52
N GLN A 108 24.61 6.87 23.68
CA GLN A 108 25.02 7.58 24.89
C GLN A 108 26.50 7.96 24.84
N GLU A 109 27.37 7.11 24.29
CA GLU A 109 28.80 7.40 24.13
C GLU A 109 29.08 8.45 23.05
N ALA A 110 28.18 8.59 22.07
CA ALA A 110 28.27 9.59 21.00
C ALA A 110 27.65 10.95 21.36
N SER A 111 27.23 11.15 22.62
CA SER A 111 26.70 12.41 23.16
C SER A 111 27.67 13.07 24.13
#